data_AF-A0AAU0P7P0-F1
#
_entry.id   AF-A0AAU0P7P0-F1
#
_cell.length_a   1.000
_cell.length_b   1.000
_cell.length_c   1.000
_cell.angle_alpha   90.00
_cell.angle_beta   90.00
_cell.angle_gamma   90.00
#
_symmetry.space_group_name_H-M   'P 1'
#
loop_
_entity.id
_entity.type
_entity.pdbx_description
1 polymer ?
#
loop_
_entity_poly.entity_id
_entity_poly.type
_entity_poly.pdbx_seq_one_letter_code
_entity_poly.pdbx_strand_id
1 'polypeptide(L)'
;MKTKYEKVYPHLCSLAVNDFFKSYKIVKESFIFQGSGNWDMYCTEKDKRFDYSMFENVELIGFDTLKEVNNFDIPKNKIIDFSREHIFETNVEKYFLLVQR
;
A
#
# COMPACT_ATOMS: atom_id res chain seq x y z
N MET A 1 12.01 11.64 11.97
CA MET A 1 11.49 12.85 11.28
C MET A 1 10.21 12.42 10.61
N LYS A 2 9.05 13.00 10.97
CA LYS A 2 7.76 12.63 10.34
C LYS A 2 7.78 13.10 8.90
N THR A 3 7.44 12.21 7.97
CA THR A 3 7.50 12.53 6.55
C THR A 3 6.21 13.23 6.12
N LYS A 4 6.27 13.96 5.01
CA LYS A 4 5.12 14.72 4.44
C LYS A 4 4.00 13.83 3.89
N TYR A 5 4.12 12.50 3.99
CA TYR A 5 3.21 11.52 3.41
C TYR A 5 2.81 10.46 4.44
N GLU A 6 2.16 10.89 5.51
CA GLU A 6 1.53 10.00 6.48
C GLU A 6 0.01 10.07 6.29
N LYS A 7 -0.63 8.93 6.03
CA LYS A 7 -2.09 8.85 5.95
C LYS A 7 -2.61 7.60 6.62
N VAL A 8 -3.59 7.80 7.50
CA VAL A 8 -4.33 6.74 8.16
C VAL A 8 -5.55 6.38 7.32
N TYR A 9 -5.75 5.09 7.12
CA TYR A 9 -6.90 4.53 6.44
C TYR A 9 -7.73 3.72 7.44
N PRO A 10 -9.03 4.02 7.59
CA PRO A 10 -9.90 3.23 8.46
C PRO A 10 -9.98 1.77 7.97
N HIS A 11 -9.94 1.58 6.65
CA HIS A 11 -9.84 0.27 6.03
C HIS A 11 -9.05 0.35 4.72
N LEU A 12 -8.37 -0.74 4.39
CA LEU A 12 -7.85 -1.05 3.05
C LEU A 12 -8.21 -2.48 2.67
N CYS A 13 -8.38 -2.70 1.38
CA CYS A 13 -8.56 -4.01 0.78
C CYS A 13 -7.30 -4.32 -0.05
N SER A 14 -6.77 -5.54 0.02
CA SER A 14 -5.71 -6.01 -0.88
C SER A 14 -6.22 -7.09 -1.82
N LEU A 15 -5.73 -7.06 -3.06
CA LEU A 15 -6.01 -8.05 -4.09
C LEU A 15 -4.77 -8.27 -4.94
N ALA A 16 -4.47 -9.53 -5.27
CA ALA A 16 -3.36 -9.88 -6.14
C ALA A 16 -3.40 -9.10 -7.47
N VAL A 17 -2.24 -8.65 -7.94
CA VAL A 17 -2.10 -7.76 -9.11
C VAL A 17 -2.92 -8.24 -10.33
N ASN A 18 -2.89 -9.54 -10.62
CA ASN A 18 -3.53 -10.13 -11.79
C ASN A 18 -5.06 -10.02 -11.74
N ASP A 19 -5.64 -10.10 -10.54
CA ASP A 19 -7.08 -10.01 -10.35
C ASP A 19 -7.53 -8.55 -10.22
N PHE A 20 -6.69 -7.69 -9.66
CA PHE A 20 -6.91 -6.25 -9.68
C PHE A 20 -7.09 -5.71 -11.10
N PHE A 21 -6.30 -6.18 -12.08
CA PHE A 21 -6.48 -5.77 -13.47
C PHE A 21 -7.83 -6.20 -14.09
N LYS A 22 -8.48 -7.22 -13.54
CA LYS A 22 -9.81 -7.69 -13.96
C LYS A 22 -10.95 -7.05 -13.17
N SER A 23 -10.64 -6.32 -12.11
CA SER A 23 -11.62 -5.63 -11.25
C SER A 23 -12.32 -4.47 -11.97
N TYR A 24 -13.46 -4.06 -11.43
CA TYR A 24 -14.21 -2.91 -11.94
C TYR A 24 -13.44 -1.59 -11.83
N LYS A 25 -13.84 -0.62 -12.66
CA LYS A 25 -13.24 0.72 -12.72
C LYS A 25 -13.15 1.39 -11.34
N ILE A 26 -14.21 1.27 -10.53
CA ILE A 26 -14.27 1.86 -9.19
C ILE A 26 -13.15 1.38 -8.27
N VAL A 27 -12.79 0.09 -8.33
CA VAL A 27 -11.67 -0.47 -7.55
C VAL A 27 -10.36 0.15 -8.01
N LYS A 28 -10.16 0.24 -9.33
CA LYS A 28 -8.94 0.82 -9.92
C LYS A 28 -8.78 2.30 -9.60
N GLU A 29 -9.88 3.06 -9.61
CA GLU A 29 -9.90 4.48 -9.23
C GLU A 29 -9.66 4.69 -7.73
N SER A 30 -9.94 3.68 -6.90
CA SER A 30 -9.70 3.71 -5.45
C SER A 30 -8.31 3.18 -5.02
N PHE A 31 -7.42 2.96 -6.00
CA PHE A 31 -6.06 2.48 -5.76
C PHE A 31 -5.27 3.43 -4.84
N ILE A 32 -4.52 2.85 -3.93
CA ILE A 32 -3.67 3.57 -2.98
C ILE A 32 -2.19 3.32 -3.26
N PHE A 33 -1.76 2.05 -3.24
CA PHE A 33 -0.38 1.67 -3.54
C PHE A 33 -0.27 0.18 -3.87
N GLN A 34 0.87 -0.22 -4.44
CA GLN A 34 1.20 -1.62 -4.73
C GLN A 34 2.22 -2.14 -3.72
N GLY A 35 1.90 -3.26 -3.09
CA GLY A 35 2.81 -4.02 -2.24
C GLY A 35 3.88 -4.72 -3.05
N SER A 36 5.15 -4.40 -2.76
CA SER A 36 6.31 -5.12 -3.30
C SER A 36 6.61 -6.40 -2.53
N GLY A 37 6.10 -6.54 -1.29
CA GLY A 37 6.33 -7.74 -0.47
C GLY A 37 5.47 -8.93 -0.88
N ASN A 38 4.19 -8.69 -1.19
CA ASN A 38 3.23 -9.74 -1.56
C ASN A 38 2.70 -9.65 -2.99
N TRP A 39 3.02 -8.58 -3.74
CA TRP A 39 2.51 -8.32 -5.09
C TRP A 39 0.99 -8.06 -5.17
N ASP A 40 0.43 -7.51 -4.09
CA ASP A 40 -0.96 -7.08 -4.03
C ASP A 40 -1.13 -5.59 -4.34
N MET A 41 -2.33 -5.24 -4.79
CA MET A 41 -2.81 -3.89 -4.98
C MET A 41 -3.71 -3.51 -3.81
N TYR A 42 -3.39 -2.41 -3.14
CA TYR A 42 -4.18 -1.90 -2.01
C TYR A 42 -5.12 -0.79 -2.48
N CYS A 43 -6.38 -0.87 -2.07
CA CYS A 43 -7.45 0.02 -2.51
C CYS A 43 -8.51 0.22 -1.41
N THR A 44 -9.30 1.29 -1.50
CA THR A 44 -10.36 1.57 -0.50
C THR A 44 -11.72 0.98 -0.88
N GLU A 45 -11.90 0.59 -2.15
CA GLU A 45 -13.12 -0.06 -2.65
C GLU A 45 -12.85 -1.52 -3.03
N LYS A 46 -13.91 -2.34 -3.03
CA LYS A 46 -13.80 -3.76 -3.39
C LYS A 46 -14.88 -4.20 -4.38
N ASP A 47 -14.49 -5.13 -5.24
CA ASP A 47 -15.39 -5.83 -6.15
C ASP A 47 -15.85 -7.15 -5.51
N LYS A 48 -17.15 -7.39 -5.44
CA LYS A 48 -17.71 -8.61 -4.82
C LYS A 48 -17.33 -9.91 -5.54
N ARG A 49 -16.82 -9.82 -6.76
CA ARG A 49 -16.41 -10.99 -7.57
C ARG A 49 -15.08 -11.61 -7.13
N PHE A 50 -14.30 -10.90 -6.33
CA PHE A 50 -12.99 -11.37 -5.88
C PHE A 50 -12.98 -11.48 -4.36
N ASP A 51 -12.08 -12.32 -3.86
CA ASP A 51 -11.80 -12.40 -2.44
C ASP A 51 -10.66 -11.44 -2.11
N TYR A 52 -10.93 -10.52 -1.19
CA TYR A 52 -9.99 -9.46 -0.79
C TYR A 52 -9.53 -9.72 0.64
N SER A 53 -8.24 -9.53 0.91
CA SER A 53 -7.80 -9.37 2.29
C SER A 53 -8.19 -7.98 2.78
N MET A 54 -8.65 -7.89 4.02
CA MET A 54 -9.12 -6.64 4.63
C MET A 54 -8.20 -6.25 5.78
N PHE A 55 -7.83 -4.98 5.83
CA PHE A 55 -6.98 -4.42 6.86
C PHE A 55 -7.66 -3.21 7.47
N GLU A 56 -7.77 -3.17 8.79
CA GLU A 56 -8.42 -2.08 9.52
C GLU A 56 -7.42 -1.23 10.26
N ASN A 57 -7.69 0.08 10.30
CA ASN A 57 -6.90 1.09 11.02
C ASN A 57 -5.39 0.96 10.74
N VAL A 58 -5.05 1.09 9.46
CA VAL A 58 -3.67 1.00 8.97
C VAL A 58 -3.14 2.36 8.60
N GLU A 59 -1.82 2.50 8.66
CA GLU A 59 -1.13 3.73 8.33
C GLU A 59 -0.18 3.49 7.16
N LEU A 60 -0.26 4.38 6.18
CA LEU A 60 0.67 4.41 5.05
C LEU A 60 1.67 5.55 5.30
N ILE A 61 2.94 5.20 5.41
CA ILE A 61 4.04 6.12 5.67
C ILE A 61 4.93 6.16 4.43
N GLY A 62 5.04 7.33 3.80
CA GLY A 62 5.86 7.54 2.62
C GLY A 62 7.24 8.11 2.96
N PHE A 63 8.25 7.74 2.19
CA PHE A 63 9.64 8.16 2.35
C PHE A 63 10.20 8.57 0.99
N ASP A 64 11.12 9.52 1.00
CA ASP A 64 11.76 10.02 -0.23
C ASP A 64 12.94 9.09 -0.61
N THR A 65 13.52 8.32 0.32
CA THR A 65 14.62 7.39 0.01
C THR A 65 14.51 6.03 0.71
N LEU A 66 15.08 4.98 0.11
CA LEU A 66 15.17 3.65 0.72
C LEU A 66 15.95 3.66 2.04
N LYS A 67 16.92 4.56 2.18
CA LYS A 67 17.71 4.71 3.41
C LYS A 67 16.84 5.18 4.57
N GLU A 68 15.87 6.06 4.32
CA GLU A 68 14.92 6.50 5.35
C GLU A 68 14.02 5.36 5.80
N VAL A 69 13.52 4.55 4.86
CA VAL A 69 12.72 3.34 5.16
C VAL A 69 13.50 2.40 6.09
N ASN A 70 14.75 2.09 5.74
CA ASN A 70 15.57 1.13 6.49
C ASN A 70 15.95 1.60 7.89
N ASN A 71 15.99 2.92 8.10
CA ASN A 71 16.32 3.53 9.40
C ASN A 71 15.07 3.91 10.20
N PHE A 72 13.87 3.70 9.67
CA PHE A 72 12.64 4.04 10.36
C PHE A 72 12.41 3.07 11.53
N ASP A 73 12.29 3.63 12.73
CA ASP A 73 12.12 2.86 13.97
C ASP A 73 10.69 2.35 14.08
N ILE A 74 10.46 1.15 13.53
CA ILE A 74 9.18 0.45 13.63
C ILE A 74 9.39 -1.05 13.87
N PRO A 75 8.60 -1.67 14.77
CA PRO A 75 8.63 -3.12 14.95
C PRO A 75 8.28 -3.84 13.64
N LYS A 76 9.13 -4.80 13.21
CA LYS A 76 8.92 -5.54 11.95
C LYS A 76 7.57 -6.28 11.90
N ASN A 77 7.06 -6.73 13.03
CA ASN A 77 5.75 -7.39 13.13
C ASN A 77 4.56 -6.44 12.94
N LYS A 78 4.78 -5.13 12.95
CA LYS A 78 3.78 -4.12 12.61
C LYS A 78 3.77 -3.78 11.12
N ILE A 79 4.79 -4.18 10.37
CA ILE A 79 4.82 -3.93 8.92
C ILE A 79 3.94 -4.97 8.23
N ILE A 80 2.90 -4.50 7.56
CA ILE A 80 2.01 -5.34 6.74
C ILE A 80 2.67 -5.54 5.37
N ASP A 81 3.14 -4.45 4.78
CA ASP A 81 3.76 -4.46 3.46
C ASP A 81 4.61 -3.21 3.21
N PHE A 82 5.28 -3.16 2.07
CA PHE A 82 6.07 -2.03 1.62
C PHE A 82 6.01 -1.86 0.12
N SER A 83 6.26 -0.65 -0.37
CA SER A 83 6.42 -0.36 -1.80
C SER A 83 7.84 0.15 -2.06
N ARG A 84 8.55 -0.48 -3.00
CA ARG A 84 9.89 -0.08 -3.44
C ARG A 84 9.92 0.35 -4.92
N GLU A 85 8.97 -0.10 -5.72
CA GLU A 85 8.85 0.25 -7.14
C GLU A 85 7.36 0.41 -7.49
N HIS A 86 6.99 1.54 -8.09
CA HIS A 86 5.64 1.75 -8.62
C HIS A 86 5.63 1.42 -10.12
N ILE A 87 4.96 0.34 -10.51
CA ILE A 87 4.82 -0.06 -11.94
C ILE A 87 4.20 1.07 -12.78
N PHE A 88 3.41 1.96 -12.17
CA PHE A 88 2.62 2.96 -12.87
C PHE A 88 3.18 4.39 -12.83
N GLU A 89 4.25 4.65 -12.06
CA GLU A 89 4.68 6.03 -11.79
C GLU A 89 6.15 6.24 -12.15
N THR A 90 6.41 6.50 -13.42
CA THR A 90 7.69 7.05 -13.87
C THR A 90 7.95 8.38 -13.12
N ASN A 91 9.08 8.48 -12.42
CA ASN A 91 9.52 9.62 -11.59
C ASN A 91 8.88 9.76 -10.20
N VAL A 92 8.19 8.74 -9.69
CA VAL A 92 7.79 8.70 -8.27
C VAL A 92 8.69 7.69 -7.56
N GLU A 93 9.93 8.10 -7.28
CA GLU A 93 10.82 7.41 -6.33
C GLU A 93 10.29 7.60 -4.91
N LYS A 94 9.07 7.14 -4.63
CA LYS A 94 8.53 7.12 -3.28
C LYS A 94 8.55 5.70 -2.76
N TYR A 95 9.02 5.57 -1.54
CA TYR A 95 8.99 4.32 -0.81
C TYR A 95 7.87 4.39 0.21
N PHE A 96 7.11 3.31 0.36
CA PHE A 96 6.02 3.28 1.34
C PHE A 96 6.18 2.12 2.30
N LEU A 97 5.79 2.34 3.56
CA LEU A 97 5.50 1.28 4.51
C LEU A 97 4.01 1.31 4.82
N LEU A 98 3.34 0.17 4.66
CA LEU A 98 2.01 -0.05 5.20
C LEU A 98 2.15 -0.75 6.54
N VAL A 99 1.60 -0.13 7.59
CA VAL A 99 1.83 -0.59 8.96
C VAL A 99 0.52 -0.71 9.71
N GLN A 100 0.46 -1.72 10.57
CA GLN A 100 -0.63 -1.91 11.51
C GLN A 100 -0.49 -0.92 12.65
N ARG A 101 -1.50 -0.09 12.86
CA ARG A 101 -1.53 0.81 14.03
C ARG A 101 -1.68 0.02 15.32
#